data_AF-A0A1G7LB52-F1
#
_entry.id   AF-A0A1G7LB52-F1
#
_cell.length_a   1.000
_cell.length_b   1.000
_cell.length_c   1.000
_cell.angle_alpha   90.00
_cell.angle_beta   90.00
_cell.angle_gamma   90.00
#
_symmetry.space_group_name_H-M   'P 1'
#
loop_
_entity.id
_entity.type
_entity.pdbx_description
1 polymer ?
#
loop_
_entity_poly.entity_id
_entity_poly.type
_entity_poly.pdbx_seq_one_letter_code
_entity_poly.pdbx_strand_id
1 'polypeptide(L)'
;MVERRLRILILVYLWGALIEDTLLFVIAWVAPDLWFRVFHHAFPIGFEVAFLRRSAGQWAAFALAQAITLWRWKKQPVWLAVEAGIRFSDLFTDVSYIIVTAHSLTTVGWFLLLPPPLLNLVGVVIMLRAYNQMQGAKPAI
;
A
#
# COMPACT_ATOMS: atom_id res chain seq x y z
N MET A 1 -13.77 7.87 21.08
CA MET A 1 -12.42 7.32 21.38
C MET A 1 -12.24 6.05 20.55
N VAL A 2 -11.12 5.89 19.82
CA VAL A 2 -10.92 4.69 18.98
C VAL A 2 -10.69 3.46 19.83
N GLU A 3 -11.35 2.36 19.50
CA GLU A 3 -11.18 1.08 20.19
C GLU A 3 -9.71 0.63 20.19
N ARG A 4 -9.20 0.11 21.33
CA ARG A 4 -7.79 -0.30 21.47
C ARG A 4 -7.36 -1.31 20.43
N ARG A 5 -8.20 -2.32 20.12
CA ARG A 5 -7.91 -3.34 19.12
C ARG A 5 -7.79 -2.73 17.73
N LEU A 6 -8.76 -1.88 17.35
CA LEU A 6 -8.75 -1.17 16.07
C LEU A 6 -7.52 -0.27 15.91
N ARG A 7 -7.11 0.43 16.98
CA ARG A 7 -5.89 1.22 16.98
C ARG A 7 -4.63 0.37 16.75
N ILE A 8 -4.54 -0.81 17.35
CA ILE A 8 -3.40 -1.73 17.14
C ILE A 8 -3.39 -2.19 15.68
N LEU A 9 -4.54 -2.61 15.14
CA LEU A 9 -4.66 -3.04 13.74
C LEU A 9 -4.21 -1.95 12.77
N ILE A 10 -4.64 -0.70 12.98
CA ILE A 10 -4.23 0.44 12.15
C ILE A 10 -2.71 0.66 12.22
N LEU A 11 -2.11 0.59 13.41
CA LEU A 11 -0.67 0.79 13.54
C LEU A 11 0.12 -0.34 12.88
N VAL A 12 -0.29 -1.59 13.06
CA VAL A 12 0.33 -2.74 12.40
C VAL A 12 0.24 -2.60 10.88
N TYR A 13 -0.96 -2.26 10.38
CA TYR A 13 -1.18 -2.06 8.95
C TYR A 13 -0.31 -0.92 8.39
N LEU A 14 -0.36 0.27 8.99
CA LEU A 14 0.37 1.43 8.49
C LEU A 14 1.89 1.24 8.53
N TRP A 15 2.42 0.58 9.57
CA TRP A 15 3.85 0.26 9.61
C TRP A 15 4.24 -0.82 8.60
N GLY A 16 3.44 -1.88 8.49
CA GLY A 16 3.67 -2.96 7.53
C GLY A 16 3.69 -2.42 6.10
N ALA A 17 2.67 -1.65 5.74
CA ALA A 17 2.52 -1.09 4.41
C ALA A 17 3.59 0.00 4.12
N LEU A 18 4.06 0.75 5.13
CA LEU A 18 5.21 1.67 4.98
C LEU A 18 6.50 0.94 4.64
N ILE A 19 6.77 -0.16 5.34
CA ILE A 19 7.95 -0.98 5.07
C ILE A 19 7.83 -1.57 3.66
N GLU A 20 6.67 -2.13 3.32
CA GLU A 20 6.40 -2.71 2.01
C GLU A 20 6.60 -1.70 0.88
N ASP A 21 5.88 -0.57 0.89
CA ASP A 21 5.97 0.47 -0.15
C ASP A 21 7.40 0.98 -0.31
N THR A 22 8.12 1.15 0.80
CA THR A 22 9.53 1.57 0.77
C THR A 22 10.42 0.51 0.11
N LEU A 23 10.24 -0.77 0.44
CA LEU A 23 11.01 -1.87 -0.15
C LEU A 23 10.71 -2.03 -1.64
N LEU A 24 9.44 -1.98 -2.03
CA LEU A 24 9.02 -2.05 -3.44
C LEU A 24 9.60 -0.87 -4.22
N PHE A 25 9.52 0.36 -3.69
CA PHE A 25 10.16 1.53 -4.29
C PHE A 25 11.65 1.32 -4.49
N VAL A 26 12.39 0.93 -3.46
CA VAL A 26 13.85 0.77 -3.53
C VAL A 26 14.23 -0.30 -4.56
N ILE A 27 13.59 -1.47 -4.52
CA ILE A 27 13.88 -2.57 -5.46
C ILE A 27 13.55 -2.14 -6.89
N ALA A 28 12.37 -1.60 -7.13
CA ALA A 28 11.91 -1.21 -8.46
C ALA A 28 12.71 -0.04 -9.06
N TRP A 29 13.16 0.91 -8.22
CA TRP A 29 13.94 2.05 -8.67
C TRP A 29 15.42 1.70 -8.91
N VAL A 30 16.06 1.06 -7.93
CA VAL A 30 17.50 0.84 -7.89
C VAL A 30 17.91 -0.46 -8.59
N ALA A 31 17.13 -1.53 -8.41
CA ALA A 31 17.47 -2.88 -8.86
C ALA A 31 16.33 -3.54 -9.67
N PRO A 32 15.92 -2.96 -10.81
CA PRO A 32 14.82 -3.51 -11.61
C PRO A 32 15.08 -4.95 -12.07
N ASP A 33 16.32 -5.34 -12.38
CA ASP A 33 16.64 -6.73 -12.74
C ASP A 33 16.40 -7.71 -11.58
N LEU A 34 16.54 -7.26 -10.34
CA LEU A 34 16.18 -8.06 -9.17
C LEU A 34 14.66 -8.20 -9.07
N TRP A 35 13.90 -7.12 -9.29
CA TRP A 35 12.44 -7.17 -9.35
C TRP A 35 11.97 -8.24 -10.33
N PHE A 36 12.42 -8.17 -11.58
CA PHE A 36 12.00 -9.12 -12.59
C PHE A 36 12.42 -10.53 -12.20
N ARG A 37 13.67 -10.79 -11.81
CA ARG A 37 14.08 -12.17 -11.41
C ARG A 37 13.31 -12.74 -10.22
N VAL A 38 12.93 -11.92 -9.24
CA VAL A 38 12.21 -12.38 -8.05
C VAL A 38 10.74 -12.60 -8.36
N PHE A 39 10.08 -11.64 -9.02
CA PHE A 39 8.63 -11.64 -9.19
C PHE A 39 8.18 -12.24 -10.53
N HIS A 40 9.02 -12.24 -11.56
CA HIS A 40 8.67 -12.66 -12.93
C HIS A 40 9.69 -13.62 -13.57
N HIS A 41 9.23 -14.58 -14.36
CA HIS A 41 10.07 -15.37 -15.27
C HIS A 41 10.36 -14.58 -16.56
N ALA A 42 10.90 -13.35 -16.42
CA ALA A 42 11.10 -12.41 -17.52
C ALA A 42 12.47 -11.72 -17.45
N PHE A 43 13.01 -11.38 -18.63
CA PHE A 43 14.19 -10.53 -18.79
C PHE A 43 13.76 -9.22 -19.45
N PRO A 44 13.76 -8.10 -18.73
CA PRO A 44 13.25 -6.83 -19.26
C PRO A 44 14.25 -6.23 -20.27
N ILE A 45 13.77 -5.65 -21.37
CA ILE A 45 14.64 -5.16 -22.46
C ILE A 45 14.45 -3.65 -22.73
N GLY A 46 13.48 -2.98 -22.08
CA GLY A 46 13.43 -1.52 -22.09
C GLY A 46 12.21 -0.92 -21.42
N PHE A 47 11.07 -0.93 -22.12
CA PHE A 47 9.85 -0.26 -21.65
C PHE A 47 9.36 -0.78 -20.31
N GLU A 48 9.54 -2.07 -20.02
CA GLU A 48 9.17 -2.70 -18.76
C GLU A 48 9.93 -2.08 -17.58
N VAL A 49 11.23 -1.80 -17.76
CA VAL A 49 12.04 -1.12 -16.75
C VAL A 49 11.58 0.31 -16.54
N ALA A 50 11.28 1.02 -17.63
CA ALA A 50 10.79 2.40 -17.55
C ALA A 50 9.44 2.48 -16.83
N PHE A 51 8.50 1.58 -17.14
CA PHE A 51 7.22 1.48 -16.44
C PHE A 51 7.40 1.08 -14.98
N LEU A 52 8.28 0.11 -14.68
CA LEU A 52 8.56 -0.29 -13.30
C LEU A 52 9.09 0.89 -12.47
N ARG A 53 10.04 1.67 -12.99
CA ARG A 53 10.55 2.86 -12.30
C ARG A 53 9.49 3.95 -12.16
N ARG A 54 8.61 4.12 -13.15
CA ARG A 54 7.48 5.03 -13.03
C ARG A 54 6.54 4.59 -11.89
N SER A 55 6.21 3.30 -11.82
CA SER A 55 5.39 2.73 -10.74
C SER A 55 6.10 2.83 -9.38
N ALA A 56 7.43 2.76 -9.34
CA ALA A 56 8.17 2.98 -8.11
C ALA A 56 7.96 4.39 -7.52
N GLY A 57 7.77 5.41 -8.36
CA GLY A 57 7.36 6.74 -7.90
C GLY A 57 6.01 6.74 -7.16
N GLN A 58 5.08 5.86 -7.55
CA GLN A 58 3.81 5.68 -6.85
C GLN A 58 4.02 5.05 -5.46
N TRP A 59 4.81 3.98 -5.34
CA TRP A 59 5.15 3.40 -4.02
C TRP A 59 5.87 4.40 -3.12
N ALA A 60 6.74 5.25 -3.65
CA ALA A 60 7.35 6.34 -2.86
C ALA A 60 6.31 7.34 -2.32
N ALA A 61 5.33 7.73 -3.15
CA ALA A 61 4.25 8.62 -2.72
C ALA A 61 3.36 7.98 -1.65
N PHE A 62 3.11 6.68 -1.79
CA PHE A 62 2.34 5.87 -0.84
C PHE A 62 3.04 5.74 0.51
N ALA A 63 4.34 5.42 0.52
CA ALA A 63 5.16 5.43 1.73
C ALA A 63 5.13 6.80 2.43
N LEU A 64 5.23 7.89 1.66
CA LEU A 64 5.16 9.24 2.22
C LEU A 64 3.79 9.52 2.86
N ALA A 65 2.69 9.18 2.17
CA ALA A 65 1.34 9.36 2.68
C ALA A 65 1.11 8.58 3.98
N GLN A 66 1.55 7.32 4.05
CA GLN A 66 1.46 6.52 5.27
C GLN A 66 2.28 7.10 6.42
N ALA A 67 3.50 7.59 6.15
CA ALA A 67 4.33 8.21 7.15
C ALA A 67 3.65 9.47 7.73
N ILE A 68 3.04 10.29 6.87
CA ILE A 68 2.24 11.44 7.31
C ILE A 68 1.03 10.98 8.12
N THR A 69 0.32 9.94 7.65
CA THR A 69 -0.84 9.37 8.34
C THR A 69 -0.44 8.88 9.73
N LEU A 70 0.61 8.06 9.86
CA LEU A 70 1.18 7.58 11.14
C LEU A 70 1.45 8.72 12.11
N TRP A 71 1.98 9.83 11.63
CA TRP A 71 2.30 10.99 12.44
C TRP A 71 1.07 11.81 12.84
N ARG A 72 0.11 12.01 11.92
CA ARG A 72 -0.94 13.03 12.06
C ARG A 72 -2.31 12.49 12.47
N TRP A 73 -2.61 11.22 12.23
CA TRP A 73 -3.98 10.69 12.33
C TRP A 73 -4.64 10.88 13.70
N LYS A 74 -3.87 10.84 14.80
CA LYS A 74 -4.39 11.04 16.16
C LYS A 74 -4.89 12.47 16.40
N LYS A 75 -4.26 13.47 15.78
CA LYS A 75 -4.62 14.89 15.92
C LYS A 75 -5.56 15.35 14.80
N GLN A 76 -5.40 14.78 13.61
CA GLN A 76 -6.14 15.13 12.40
C GLN A 76 -6.66 13.83 11.77
N PRO A 77 -7.85 13.34 12.19
CA PRO A 77 -8.38 12.05 11.76
C PRO A 77 -8.60 11.93 10.25
N VAL A 78 -8.73 13.07 9.55
CA VAL A 78 -8.89 13.15 8.09
C VAL A 78 -7.81 12.36 7.34
N TRP A 79 -6.59 12.28 7.89
CA TRP A 79 -5.51 11.48 7.29
C TRP A 79 -5.83 9.99 7.19
N LEU A 80 -6.68 9.43 8.06
CA LEU A 80 -7.16 8.05 7.90
C LEU A 80 -8.04 7.89 6.67
N ALA A 81 -8.89 8.88 6.38
CA ALA A 81 -9.76 8.85 5.20
C ALA A 81 -8.95 9.08 3.92
N VAL A 82 -7.96 9.97 3.95
CA VAL A 82 -7.02 10.19 2.85
C VAL A 82 -6.24 8.90 2.55
N GLU A 83 -5.63 8.29 3.57
CA GLU A 83 -4.89 7.04 3.40
C GLU A 83 -5.78 5.89 2.93
N ALA A 84 -7.01 5.80 3.44
CA ALA A 84 -7.98 4.84 2.92
C ALA A 84 -8.26 5.06 1.42
N GLY A 85 -8.40 6.31 0.97
CA GLY A 85 -8.53 6.60 -0.47
C GLY A 85 -7.33 6.13 -1.28
N ILE A 86 -6.12 6.34 -0.76
CA ILE A 86 -4.86 5.89 -1.38
C ILE A 86 -4.83 4.37 -1.49
N ARG A 87 -5.07 3.64 -0.38
CA ARG A 87 -5.09 2.16 -0.38
C ARG A 87 -6.18 1.58 -1.25
N PHE A 88 -7.31 2.26 -1.35
CA PHE A 88 -8.37 1.87 -2.26
C PHE A 88 -7.95 2.02 -3.73
N SER A 89 -7.19 3.07 -4.09
CA SER A 89 -6.63 3.19 -5.44
C SER A 89 -5.56 2.14 -5.74
N ASP A 90 -4.75 1.81 -4.73
CA ASP A 90 -3.66 0.85 -4.85
C ASP A 90 -4.17 -0.58 -5.05
N LEU A 91 -5.28 -0.95 -4.39
CA LEU A 91 -6.02 -2.20 -4.64
C LEU A 91 -6.26 -2.45 -6.13
N PHE A 92 -6.66 -1.43 -6.91
CA PHE A 92 -6.88 -1.60 -8.35
C PHE A 92 -5.57 -1.71 -9.12
N THR A 93 -4.51 -1.01 -8.68
CA THR A 93 -3.18 -1.15 -9.26
C THR A 93 -2.67 -2.58 -9.07
N ASP A 94 -2.76 -3.12 -7.87
CA ASP A 94 -2.35 -4.49 -7.55
C ASP A 94 -3.13 -5.52 -8.35
N VAL A 95 -4.46 -5.43 -8.36
CA VAL A 95 -5.32 -6.38 -9.07
C VAL A 95 -5.03 -6.35 -10.58
N SER A 96 -4.95 -5.15 -11.17
CA SER A 96 -4.64 -5.03 -12.59
C SER A 96 -3.23 -5.54 -12.92
N TYR A 97 -2.24 -5.27 -12.06
CA TYR A 97 -0.88 -5.78 -12.20
C TYR A 97 -0.84 -7.31 -12.21
N ILE A 98 -1.48 -7.94 -11.22
CA ILE A 98 -1.52 -9.42 -11.11
C ILE A 98 -2.23 -10.00 -12.32
N ILE A 99 -3.40 -9.48 -12.72
CA ILE A 99 -4.15 -10.01 -13.88
C ILE A 99 -3.31 -9.97 -15.15
N VAL A 100 -2.66 -8.83 -15.43
CA VAL A 100 -1.87 -8.65 -16.65
C VAL A 100 -0.59 -9.50 -16.62
N THR A 101 0.03 -9.66 -15.45
CA THR A 101 1.32 -10.35 -15.32
C THR A 101 1.22 -11.80 -14.89
N ALA A 102 0.03 -12.33 -14.63
CA ALA A 102 -0.22 -13.66 -14.04
C ALA A 102 0.56 -14.79 -14.72
N HIS A 103 0.65 -14.76 -16.05
CA HIS A 103 1.34 -15.78 -16.85
C HIS A 103 2.86 -15.80 -16.66
N SER A 104 3.44 -14.73 -16.13
CA SER A 104 4.88 -14.57 -15.91
C SER A 104 5.28 -14.65 -14.44
N LEU A 105 4.33 -14.67 -13.50
CA LEU A 105 4.64 -14.64 -12.07
C LEU A 105 5.40 -15.90 -11.62
N THR A 106 6.47 -15.70 -10.85
CA THR A 106 7.14 -16.80 -10.14
C THR A 106 6.29 -17.26 -8.96
N THR A 107 6.62 -18.41 -8.36
CA THR A 107 6.00 -18.85 -7.10
C THR A 107 6.14 -17.80 -6.00
N VAL A 108 7.34 -17.20 -5.87
CA VAL A 108 7.59 -16.13 -4.90
C VAL A 108 6.73 -14.91 -5.21
N GLY A 109 6.58 -14.56 -6.49
CA GLY A 109 5.72 -13.46 -6.92
C GLY A 109 4.27 -13.67 -6.57
N TRP A 110 3.72 -14.87 -6.77
CA TRP A 110 2.38 -15.20 -6.31
C TRP A 110 2.21 -15.03 -4.80
N PHE A 111 3.16 -15.51 -4.00
CA PHE A 111 3.06 -15.41 -2.54
C PHE A 111 3.18 -13.98 -2.01
N LEU A 112 4.01 -13.14 -2.64
CA LEU A 112 4.28 -11.79 -2.15
C LEU A 112 3.34 -10.74 -2.74
N LEU A 113 2.86 -10.91 -3.97
CA LEU A 113 2.04 -9.91 -4.66
C LEU A 113 0.53 -10.17 -4.56
N LEU A 114 0.09 -11.38 -4.21
CA LEU A 114 -1.33 -11.68 -4.03
C LEU A 114 -1.94 -11.15 -2.71
N PRO A 115 -1.25 -11.16 -1.56
CA PRO A 115 -1.80 -10.61 -0.32
C PRO A 115 -2.08 -9.10 -0.32
N PRO A 116 -1.21 -8.22 -0.87
CA PRO A 116 -1.38 -6.76 -0.85
C PRO A 116 -2.76 -6.23 -1.24
N PRO A 117 -3.42 -6.66 -2.34
CA PRO A 117 -4.75 -6.16 -2.67
C PRO A 117 -5.79 -6.47 -1.57
N LEU A 118 -5.75 -7.67 -0.99
CA LEU A 118 -6.65 -8.03 0.11
C LEU A 118 -6.36 -7.21 1.37
N LEU A 119 -5.08 -7.02 1.69
CA LEU A 119 -4.65 -6.21 2.83
C LEU A 119 -5.00 -4.74 2.63
N ASN A 120 -4.90 -4.22 1.41
CA ASN A 120 -5.32 -2.87 1.03
C ASN A 120 -6.81 -2.67 1.32
N LEU A 121 -7.67 -3.62 0.94
CA LEU A 121 -9.09 -3.57 1.28
C LEU A 121 -9.34 -3.62 2.80
N VAL A 122 -8.62 -4.46 3.54
CA VAL A 122 -8.70 -4.50 5.01
C VAL A 122 -8.29 -3.16 5.61
N GLY A 123 -7.19 -2.57 5.13
CA GLY A 123 -6.68 -1.26 5.50
C GLY A 123 -7.74 -0.16 5.35
N VAL A 124 -8.37 -0.11 4.18
CA VAL A 124 -9.48 0.82 3.89
C VAL A 124 -10.57 0.71 4.96
N VAL A 125 -11.05 -0.50 5.22
CA VAL A 125 -12.15 -0.74 6.17
C VAL A 125 -11.77 -0.31 7.58
N ILE A 126 -10.59 -0.69 8.08
CA ILE A 126 -10.19 -0.35 9.45
C ILE A 126 -9.95 1.15 9.63
N MET A 127 -9.37 1.82 8.63
CA MET A 127 -9.10 3.26 8.68
C MET A 127 -10.38 4.08 8.62
N LEU A 128 -11.34 3.74 7.74
CA LEU A 128 -12.63 4.43 7.66
C LEU A 128 -13.48 4.20 8.92
N ARG A 129 -13.45 2.98 9.49
CA ARG A 129 -14.11 2.71 10.78
C ARG A 129 -13.55 3.60 11.89
N ALA A 130 -12.23 3.71 12.01
CA ALA A 130 -11.63 4.58 13.01
C ALA A 130 -11.90 6.06 12.76
N TYR A 131 -11.86 6.50 11.49
CA TYR A 131 -12.24 7.87 11.12
C TYR A 131 -13.66 8.21 11.59
N ASN A 132 -14.63 7.34 11.33
CA ASN A 132 -16.01 7.53 11.77
C ASN A 132 -16.16 7.55 13.30
N GLN A 133 -15.44 6.67 14.03
CA GLN A 133 -15.41 6.70 15.50
C GLN A 133 -14.82 7.99 16.07
N MET A 134 -13.87 8.62 15.36
CA MET A 134 -13.26 9.88 15.78
C MET A 134 -14.12 11.10 15.43
N GLN A 135 -14.86 11.06 14.32
CA GLN A 135 -15.76 12.15 13.93
C GLN A 135 -17.05 12.15 14.75
N GLY A 136 -17.66 10.98 14.99
CA GLY A 136 -18.86 10.87 15.85
C GLY A 136 -18.60 11.17 17.33
N ALA A 137 -17.34 11.20 17.75
CA ALA A 137 -16.94 11.58 19.11
C ALA A 137 -16.66 13.09 19.28
N LYS A 138 -16.71 13.88 18.20
CA LYS A 138 -16.68 15.34 18.32
C LYS A 138 -18.07 15.82 18.73
N PRO A 139 -18.22 16.58 19.84
CA PRO A 139 -19.49 17.23 20.12
C PRO A 139 -19.81 18.17 18.95
N ALA A 140 -21.08 18.16 18.52
CA ALA A 140 -21.59 19.18 17.62
C ALA A 140 -21.36 20.53 18.28
N ILE A 141 -20.63 21.42 17.58
CA ILE A 141 -20.43 22.81 17.99
C ILE A 141 -21.74 23.56 17.76
#